data_AF-A0A351DNG2-F1
#
_entry.id   AF-A0A351DNG2-F1
#
_cell.length_a   1.000
_cell.length_b   1.000
_cell.length_c   1.000
_cell.angle_alpha   90.00
_cell.angle_beta   90.00
_cell.angle_gamma   90.00
#
_symmetry.space_group_name_H-M   'P 1'
#
loop_
_entity.id
_entity.type
_entity.pdbx_description
1 polymer ?
#
loop_
_entity_poly.entity_id
_entity_poly.type
_entity_poly.pdbx_seq_one_letter_code
_entity_poly.pdbx_strand_id
1 'polypeptide(L)'
;HQSKVDSAKDRILGINPWIHVDVIRAHADDQNVSSLIASSDCIADCTDRFATRFLANRLAVSLKRPVVSAAALGVEGQLTTIDPRQESNPCYACLVPDVPEVEPTCSETGVLGPVVGTLGSLQAVEVLGVLLGWPDRLVGRLLRFHAKTMEWKSFRYRKDPACPVCGSAAEL
;
A
#
# COMPACT_ATOMS: atom_id res chain seq x y z
N HIS A 1 -22.68 17.64 -3.59
CA HIS A 1 -21.80 16.45 -3.54
C HIS A 1 -20.63 16.76 -2.63
N GLN A 2 -20.41 15.97 -1.58
CA GLN A 2 -19.23 16.06 -0.72
C GLN A 2 -18.05 15.32 -1.37
N SER A 3 -16.82 15.79 -1.18
CA SER A 3 -15.64 15.07 -1.68
C SER A 3 -15.39 13.80 -0.87
N LYS A 4 -14.72 12.80 -1.47
CA LYS A 4 -14.38 11.54 -0.77
C LYS A 4 -13.60 11.77 0.53
N VAL A 5 -12.63 12.69 0.50
CA VAL A 5 -11.76 12.95 1.65
C VAL A 5 -12.50 13.65 2.80
N ASP A 6 -13.44 14.55 2.51
CA ASP A 6 -14.25 15.17 3.58
C ASP A 6 -15.22 14.17 4.20
N SER A 7 -15.88 13.36 3.36
CA SER A 7 -16.80 12.34 3.85
C SER A 7 -16.08 11.33 4.74
N ALA A 8 -14.85 10.94 4.37
CA ALA A 8 -13.99 10.11 5.21
C ALA A 8 -13.61 10.81 6.52
N LYS A 9 -13.20 12.08 6.48
CA LYS A 9 -12.86 12.85 7.69
C LYS A 9 -14.03 12.93 8.67
N ASP A 10 -15.22 13.28 8.20
CA ASP A 10 -16.42 13.37 9.04
C ASP A 10 -16.72 12.01 9.70
N ARG A 11 -16.62 10.91 8.92
CA ARG A 11 -16.85 9.56 9.44
C ARG A 11 -15.83 9.16 10.49
N ILE A 12 -14.54 9.42 10.24
CA ILE A 12 -13.43 9.09 11.14
C ILE A 12 -13.55 9.87 12.45
N LEU A 13 -13.79 11.18 12.39
CA LEU A 13 -13.98 12.01 13.58
C LEU A 13 -15.25 11.66 14.36
N GLY A 14 -16.29 11.18 13.67
CA GLY A 14 -17.47 10.59 14.31
C GLY A 14 -17.21 9.27 15.05
N ILE A 15 -16.13 8.55 14.73
CA ILE A 15 -15.69 7.35 15.45
C ILE A 15 -14.78 7.73 16.62
N ASN A 16 -13.80 8.61 16.35
CA ASN A 16 -12.84 9.06 17.34
C ASN A 16 -12.60 10.57 17.19
N PRO A 17 -13.21 11.42 18.04
CA PRO A 17 -13.06 12.87 17.94
C PRO A 17 -11.73 13.39 18.51
N TRP A 18 -10.91 12.54 19.12
CA TRP A 18 -9.65 12.94 19.77
C TRP A 18 -8.43 12.87 18.85
N ILE A 19 -8.60 12.43 17.60
CA ILE A 19 -7.52 12.38 16.61
C ILE A 19 -7.57 13.57 15.67
N HIS A 20 -6.42 13.88 15.10
CA HIS A 20 -6.32 14.86 14.02
C HIS A 20 -6.45 14.18 12.66
N VAL A 21 -7.22 14.79 11.75
CA VAL A 21 -7.41 14.28 10.38
C VAL A 21 -7.22 15.41 9.40
N ASP A 22 -6.11 15.37 8.68
CA ASP A 22 -5.83 16.24 7.55
C ASP A 22 -6.36 15.63 6.25
N VAL A 23 -6.90 16.49 5.38
CA VAL A 23 -7.46 16.08 4.09
C VAL A 23 -6.83 16.87 2.96
N ILE A 24 -6.52 16.17 1.87
CA ILE A 24 -5.96 16.77 0.66
C ILE A 24 -6.88 16.43 -0.50
N ARG A 25 -7.41 17.48 -1.13
CA ARG A 25 -8.36 17.36 -2.26
C ARG A 25 -7.62 17.39 -3.59
N ALA A 26 -6.67 16.48 -3.75
CA ALA A 26 -5.88 16.34 -4.96
C ALA A 26 -5.59 14.87 -5.26
N HIS A 27 -5.29 14.56 -6.52
CA HIS A 27 -4.68 13.28 -6.86
C HIS A 27 -3.24 13.28 -6.38
N ALA A 28 -2.76 12.14 -5.87
CA ALA A 28 -1.38 12.01 -5.42
C ALA A 28 -0.40 12.15 -6.61
N ASP A 29 0.60 13.00 -6.45
CA ASP A 29 1.71 13.19 -7.38
C ASP A 29 3.02 13.44 -6.60
N ASP A 30 4.16 13.43 -7.29
CA ASP A 30 5.47 13.65 -6.68
C ASP A 30 5.56 14.96 -5.87
N GLN A 31 4.87 16.02 -6.30
CA GLN A 31 4.96 17.33 -5.69
C GLN A 31 4.16 17.40 -4.38
N ASN A 32 3.00 16.76 -4.34
CA ASN A 32 2.07 16.90 -3.23
C ASN A 32 2.19 15.81 -2.15
N VAL A 33 2.68 14.61 -2.48
CA VAL A 33 2.83 13.54 -1.47
C VAL A 33 4.22 13.43 -0.87
N SER A 34 5.27 13.97 -1.51
CA SER A 34 6.65 13.80 -1.03
C SER A 34 6.87 14.34 0.39
N SER A 35 6.42 15.57 0.66
CA SER A 35 6.55 16.18 2.00
C SER A 35 5.73 15.45 3.06
N LEU A 36 4.54 14.97 2.70
CA LEU A 36 3.65 14.22 3.59
C LEU A 36 4.26 12.86 3.95
N ILE A 37 4.76 12.15 2.95
CA ILE A 37 5.47 10.89 3.14
C ILE A 37 6.67 11.12 4.04
N ALA A 38 7.49 12.14 3.77
CA ALA A 38 8.65 12.47 4.59
C ALA A 38 8.29 12.70 6.06
N SER A 39 7.12 13.28 6.36
CA SER A 39 6.61 13.49 7.72
C SER A 39 5.86 12.30 8.34
N SER A 40 5.52 11.27 7.57
CA SER A 40 4.73 10.13 8.03
C SER A 40 5.57 9.02 8.67
N ASP A 41 5.01 8.31 9.65
CA ASP A 41 5.65 7.12 10.23
C ASP A 41 5.40 5.85 9.42
N CYS A 42 4.25 5.78 8.74
CA CYS A 42 3.85 4.65 7.89
C CYS A 42 2.82 5.13 6.87
N ILE A 43 2.86 4.55 5.67
CA ILE A 43 1.89 4.80 4.60
C ILE A 43 0.97 3.60 4.48
N ALA A 44 -0.33 3.84 4.32
CA ALA A 44 -1.29 2.83 3.86
C ALA A 44 -1.60 3.10 2.39
N ASP A 45 -1.10 2.27 1.48
CA ASP A 45 -1.46 2.33 0.06
C ASP A 45 -2.81 1.63 -0.15
N CYS A 46 -3.86 2.43 -0.28
CA CYS A 46 -5.23 2.00 -0.55
C CYS A 46 -5.66 2.31 -2.00
N THR A 47 -4.70 2.42 -2.92
CA THR A 47 -4.95 2.86 -4.30
C THR A 47 -5.30 1.69 -5.20
N ASP A 48 -6.12 1.97 -6.22
CA ASP A 48 -6.60 1.02 -7.22
C ASP A 48 -5.84 1.11 -8.56
N ARG A 49 -4.73 1.85 -8.61
CA ARG A 49 -3.94 2.10 -9.82
C ARG A 49 -2.48 1.75 -9.59
N PHE A 50 -1.84 1.08 -10.56
CA PHE A 50 -0.43 0.73 -10.40
C PHE A 50 0.45 1.98 -10.37
N ALA A 51 0.19 2.99 -11.22
CA ALA A 51 0.96 4.24 -11.23
C ALA A 51 1.12 4.86 -9.84
N THR A 52 0.04 4.99 -9.06
CA THR A 52 0.09 5.57 -7.71
C THR A 52 0.80 4.66 -6.71
N ARG A 53 0.67 3.34 -6.87
CA ARG A 53 1.39 2.36 -6.05
C ARG A 53 2.90 2.38 -6.31
N PHE A 54 3.32 2.49 -7.57
CA PHE A 54 4.72 2.65 -7.94
C PHE A 54 5.29 3.98 -7.45
N LEU A 55 4.51 5.08 -7.52
CA LEU A 55 4.86 6.36 -6.91
C LEU A 55 5.08 6.23 -5.40
N ALA A 56 4.12 5.65 -4.68
CA ALA A 56 4.23 5.41 -3.24
C ALA A 56 5.45 4.57 -2.90
N ASN A 57 5.72 3.51 -3.67
CA ASN A 57 6.91 2.67 -3.50
C ASN A 57 8.22 3.44 -3.69
N ARG A 58 8.35 4.20 -4.78
CA ARG A 58 9.58 4.98 -5.07
C ARG A 58 9.84 6.01 -3.97
N LEU A 59 8.84 6.78 -3.58
CA LEU A 59 8.97 7.79 -2.53
C LEU A 59 9.24 7.17 -1.15
N ALA A 60 8.59 6.05 -0.84
CA ALA A 60 8.84 5.32 0.39
C ALA A 60 10.29 4.83 0.49
N VAL A 61 10.83 4.28 -0.60
CA VAL A 61 12.22 3.81 -0.66
C VAL A 61 13.21 4.96 -0.48
N SER A 62 13.01 6.08 -1.18
CA SER A 62 13.91 7.25 -1.09
C SER A 62 13.84 7.94 0.28
N LEU A 63 12.65 8.02 0.88
CA LEU A 63 12.42 8.68 2.17
C LEU A 63 12.50 7.75 3.37
N LYS A 64 12.84 6.47 3.15
CA LYS A 64 12.96 5.43 4.19
C LYS A 64 11.70 5.27 5.05
N ARG A 65 10.53 5.34 4.42
CA ARG A 65 9.22 5.18 5.07
C ARG A 65 8.57 3.84 4.72
N PRO A 66 8.02 3.10 5.70
CA PRO A 66 7.33 1.86 5.41
C PRO A 66 5.96 2.11 4.74
N VAL A 67 5.57 1.20 3.85
CA VAL A 67 4.29 1.18 3.15
C VAL A 67 3.62 -0.16 3.38
N VAL A 68 2.38 -0.15 3.84
CA VAL A 68 1.51 -1.33 3.80
C VAL A 68 0.59 -1.20 2.59
N SER A 69 0.77 -2.06 1.59
CA SER A 69 0.02 -2.01 0.33
C SER A 69 -1.00 -3.15 0.27
N ALA A 70 -2.26 -2.77 0.04
CA ALA A 70 -3.37 -3.69 -0.12
C ALA A 70 -4.05 -3.47 -1.49
N ALA A 71 -4.50 -4.55 -2.11
CA ALA A 71 -5.28 -4.48 -3.34
C ALA A 71 -6.35 -5.56 -3.37
N ALA A 72 -7.44 -5.33 -4.10
CA ALA A 72 -8.48 -6.32 -4.34
C ALA A 72 -9.03 -6.17 -5.77
N LEU A 73 -9.34 -7.29 -6.42
CA LEU A 73 -9.93 -7.34 -7.75
C LEU A 73 -10.87 -8.53 -7.84
N GLY A 74 -12.12 -8.33 -8.26
CA GLY A 74 -13.12 -9.39 -8.30
C GLY A 74 -13.33 -10.04 -6.93
N VAL A 75 -12.85 -11.28 -6.77
CA VAL A 75 -12.94 -12.09 -5.54
C VAL A 75 -11.58 -12.35 -4.89
N GLU A 76 -10.53 -11.72 -5.39
CA GLU A 76 -9.17 -11.87 -4.89
C GLU A 76 -8.71 -10.61 -4.16
N GLY A 77 -7.86 -10.80 -3.16
CA GLY A 77 -7.17 -9.71 -2.48
C GLY A 77 -5.73 -10.06 -2.18
N GLN A 78 -4.91 -9.03 -2.03
CA GLN A 78 -3.50 -9.17 -1.70
C GLN A 78 -3.03 -8.09 -0.72
N LEU A 79 -2.05 -8.44 0.11
CA LEU A 79 -1.47 -7.56 1.13
C LEU A 79 0.03 -7.83 1.26
N THR A 80 0.83 -6.78 1.31
CA THR A 80 2.26 -6.87 1.61
C THR A 80 2.76 -5.61 2.30
N THR A 81 3.93 -5.71 2.95
CA THR A 81 4.60 -4.59 3.62
C THR A 81 5.93 -4.32 2.92
N ILE A 82 6.17 -3.07 2.54
CA ILE A 82 7.45 -2.59 2.06
C ILE A 82 8.09 -1.82 3.21
N ASP A 83 9.27 -2.22 3.65
CA ASP A 83 9.99 -1.53 4.73
C ASP A 83 11.44 -1.23 4.34
N PRO A 84 11.71 -0.06 3.75
CA PRO A 84 13.03 0.30 3.23
C PRO A 84 14.03 0.74 4.33
N ARG A 85 13.61 0.73 5.61
CA ARG A 85 14.49 1.04 6.75
C ARG A 85 15.60 0.01 6.94
N GLN A 86 15.39 -1.23 6.47
CA GLN A 86 16.45 -2.24 6.37
C GLN A 86 16.83 -2.45 4.90
N GLU A 87 18.11 -2.34 4.59
CA GLU A 87 18.62 -2.34 3.22
C GLU A 87 18.38 -3.66 2.46
N SER A 88 18.36 -4.79 3.17
CA SER A 88 18.12 -6.12 2.59
C SER A 88 16.68 -6.34 2.14
N ASN A 89 15.74 -5.47 2.52
CA ASN A 89 14.33 -5.67 2.24
C ASN A 89 13.99 -5.39 0.77
N PRO A 90 13.12 -6.20 0.15
CA PRO A 90 12.60 -5.90 -1.18
C PRO A 90 11.63 -4.73 -1.15
N CYS A 91 11.55 -4.01 -2.28
CA CYS A 91 10.50 -3.02 -2.52
C CYS A 91 9.38 -3.61 -3.39
N TYR A 92 8.33 -2.83 -3.66
CA TYR A 92 7.23 -3.28 -4.52
C TYR A 92 7.70 -3.61 -5.95
N ALA A 93 8.66 -2.86 -6.49
CA ALA A 93 9.24 -3.13 -7.80
C ALA A 93 10.07 -4.44 -7.85
N CYS A 94 10.44 -5.04 -6.71
CA CYS A 94 10.99 -6.40 -6.69
C CYS A 94 9.91 -7.49 -6.81
N LEU A 95 8.66 -7.17 -6.50
CA LEU A 95 7.51 -8.07 -6.62
C LEU A 95 6.83 -7.92 -7.99
N VAL A 96 6.64 -6.68 -8.43
CA VAL A 96 6.04 -6.31 -9.72
C VAL A 96 7.04 -5.43 -10.47
N PRO A 97 7.83 -5.98 -11.42
CA PRO A 97 8.96 -5.27 -12.03
C PRO A 97 8.59 -4.03 -12.82
N ASP A 98 7.43 -4.03 -13.47
CA ASP A 98 6.97 -2.90 -14.30
C ASP A 98 5.45 -2.74 -14.24
N VAL A 99 4.97 -1.55 -14.62
CA VAL A 99 3.55 -1.25 -14.76
C VAL A 99 2.98 -2.07 -15.93
N PRO A 100 1.94 -2.89 -15.72
CA PRO A 100 1.33 -3.65 -16.81
C PRO A 100 0.80 -2.72 -17.92
N GLU A 101 0.99 -3.08 -19.18
CA GLU A 101 0.46 -2.32 -20.33
C GLU A 101 -1.09 -2.22 -20.32
N VAL A 102 -1.75 -3.21 -19.70
CA VAL A 102 -3.20 -3.23 -19.51
C VAL A 102 -3.48 -3.37 -18.01
N GLU A 103 -4.03 -2.32 -17.41
CA GLU A 103 -4.47 -2.31 -16.01
C GLU A 103 -5.99 -2.54 -15.93
N PRO A 104 -6.48 -3.77 -15.63
CA PRO A 104 -7.88 -3.93 -15.28
C PRO A 104 -8.15 -3.21 -13.96
N THR A 105 -8.99 -2.18 -13.99
CA THR A 105 -9.38 -1.45 -12.78
C THR A 105 -10.55 -2.13 -12.07
N CYS A 106 -10.67 -1.90 -10.76
CA CYS A 106 -11.85 -2.32 -9.98
C CYS A 106 -13.17 -1.80 -10.59
N SER A 107 -13.15 -0.63 -11.22
CA SER A 107 -14.29 -0.04 -11.91
C SER A 107 -14.72 -0.80 -13.17
N GLU A 108 -13.79 -1.47 -13.85
CA GLU A 108 -14.06 -2.19 -15.10
C GLU A 108 -14.41 -3.67 -14.84
N THR A 109 -13.74 -4.29 -13.87
CA THR A 109 -13.91 -5.73 -13.55
C THR A 109 -14.95 -5.96 -12.47
N GLY A 110 -15.20 -4.95 -11.63
CA GLY A 110 -15.96 -5.10 -10.38
C GLY A 110 -15.12 -5.69 -9.24
N VAL A 111 -15.56 -5.45 -8.01
CA VAL A 111 -14.93 -5.98 -6.80
C VAL A 111 -15.98 -6.33 -5.75
N LEU A 112 -15.83 -7.50 -5.12
CA LEU A 112 -16.72 -7.95 -4.05
C LEU A 112 -16.44 -7.14 -2.78
N GLY A 113 -17.39 -6.31 -2.35
CA GLY A 113 -17.23 -5.40 -1.20
C GLY A 113 -16.65 -6.04 0.07
N PRO A 114 -17.10 -7.22 0.51
CA PRO A 114 -16.51 -7.94 1.64
C PRO A 114 -15.00 -8.25 1.49
N VAL A 115 -14.49 -8.44 0.27
CA VAL A 115 -13.05 -8.63 0.03
C VAL A 115 -12.30 -7.34 0.34
N VAL A 116 -12.78 -6.20 -0.16
CA VAL A 116 -12.18 -4.88 0.12
C VAL A 116 -12.20 -4.59 1.63
N GLY A 117 -13.32 -4.84 2.31
CA GLY A 117 -13.44 -4.66 3.76
C GLY A 117 -12.48 -5.56 4.56
N THR A 118 -12.32 -6.82 4.12
CA THR A 118 -11.37 -7.76 4.72
C THR A 118 -9.93 -7.25 4.56
N LEU A 119 -9.54 -6.86 3.35
CA LEU A 119 -8.19 -6.41 3.07
C LEU A 119 -7.87 -5.07 3.76
N GLY A 120 -8.82 -4.14 3.83
CA GLY A 120 -8.66 -2.89 4.58
C GLY A 120 -8.47 -3.13 6.08
N SER A 121 -9.18 -4.11 6.64
CA SER A 121 -9.02 -4.48 8.06
C SER A 121 -7.64 -5.10 8.34
N LEU A 122 -7.18 -6.00 7.46
CA LEU A 122 -5.85 -6.60 7.58
C LEU A 122 -4.73 -5.58 7.34
N GLN A 123 -4.94 -4.64 6.42
CA GLN A 123 -4.02 -3.52 6.20
C GLN A 123 -3.88 -2.67 7.46
N ALA A 124 -4.98 -2.35 8.15
CA ALA A 124 -4.91 -1.62 9.41
C ALA A 124 -4.12 -2.40 10.49
N VAL A 125 -4.29 -3.72 10.57
CA VAL A 125 -3.50 -4.58 11.48
C VAL A 125 -2.01 -4.53 11.15
N GLU A 126 -1.65 -4.59 9.87
CA GLU A 126 -0.24 -4.48 9.46
C GLU A 126 0.34 -3.09 9.72
N VAL A 127 -0.42 -2.01 9.47
CA VAL A 127 0.01 -0.64 9.79
C VAL A 127 0.28 -0.50 11.29
N LEU A 128 -0.63 -0.98 12.14
CA LEU A 128 -0.43 -0.99 13.59
C LEU A 128 0.80 -1.82 13.97
N GLY A 129 0.99 -2.99 13.38
CA GLY A 129 2.18 -3.81 13.61
C GLY A 129 3.48 -3.10 13.24
N VAL A 130 3.51 -2.35 12.13
CA VAL A 130 4.66 -1.54 11.72
C VAL A 130 4.94 -0.41 12.73
N LEU A 131 3.90 0.32 13.15
CA LEU A 131 4.03 1.44 14.10
C LEU A 131 4.44 0.96 15.51
N LEU A 132 3.96 -0.20 15.94
CA LEU A 132 4.28 -0.81 17.23
C LEU A 132 5.60 -1.59 17.22
N GLY A 133 6.26 -1.74 16.06
CA GLY A 133 7.52 -2.47 15.93
C GLY A 133 7.37 -3.98 16.12
N TRP A 134 6.22 -4.57 15.78
CA TRP A 134 6.05 -6.01 15.85
C TRP A 134 6.97 -6.73 14.85
N PRO A 135 7.62 -7.83 15.26
CA PRO A 135 8.41 -8.63 14.34
C PRO A 135 7.52 -9.29 13.27
N ASP A 136 8.16 -9.86 12.26
CA ASP A 136 7.55 -10.77 11.28
C ASP A 136 6.36 -10.19 10.50
N ARG A 137 6.43 -8.89 10.15
CA ARG A 137 5.51 -8.24 9.20
C ARG A 137 5.55 -8.92 7.82
N LEU A 138 4.69 -8.50 6.91
CA LEU A 138 4.64 -8.99 5.52
C LEU A 138 5.80 -8.51 4.62
N VAL A 139 6.95 -8.16 5.19
CA VAL A 139 8.13 -7.74 4.43
C VAL A 139 8.70 -8.92 3.65
N GLY A 140 8.84 -8.76 2.33
CA GLY A 140 9.25 -9.84 1.43
C GLY A 140 8.25 -11.01 1.37
N ARG A 141 7.00 -10.77 1.76
CA ARG A 141 5.93 -11.77 1.73
C ARG A 141 4.63 -11.16 1.21
N LEU A 142 4.07 -11.76 0.16
CA LEU A 142 2.75 -11.41 -0.37
C LEU A 142 1.72 -12.37 0.22
N LEU A 143 0.77 -11.85 0.98
CA LEU A 143 -0.42 -12.57 1.41
C LEU A 143 -1.50 -12.43 0.32
N ARG A 144 -2.14 -13.53 -0.07
CA ARG A 144 -3.25 -13.55 -1.02
C ARG A 144 -4.46 -14.23 -0.41
N PHE A 145 -5.62 -13.63 -0.63
CA PHE A 145 -6.94 -14.13 -0.27
C PHE A 145 -7.74 -14.45 -1.52
N HIS A 146 -8.37 -15.61 -1.57
CA HIS A 146 -9.32 -15.96 -2.63
C HIS A 146 -10.69 -16.28 -2.02
N ALA A 147 -11.65 -15.38 -2.18
CA ALA A 147 -12.92 -15.42 -1.45
C ALA A 147 -13.86 -16.56 -1.88
N LYS A 148 -13.78 -17.04 -3.13
CA LYS A 148 -14.62 -18.17 -3.57
C LYS A 148 -14.20 -19.51 -2.96
N THR A 149 -12.90 -19.69 -2.70
CA THR A 149 -12.36 -20.93 -2.12
C THR A 149 -12.08 -20.78 -0.63
N MET A 150 -12.19 -19.56 -0.09
CA MET A 150 -11.83 -19.21 1.28
C MET A 150 -10.38 -19.55 1.63
N GLU A 151 -9.50 -19.56 0.62
CA GLU A 151 -8.08 -19.90 0.78
C GLU A 151 -7.22 -18.67 1.06
N TRP A 152 -6.24 -18.86 1.94
CA TRP A 152 -5.12 -17.95 2.15
C TRP A 152 -3.84 -18.60 1.65
N LYS A 153 -3.11 -17.88 0.80
CA LYS A 153 -1.78 -18.29 0.32
C LYS A 153 -0.78 -17.21 0.61
N SER A 154 0.47 -17.59 0.85
CA SER A 154 1.55 -16.63 0.99
C SER A 154 2.76 -17.02 0.15
N PHE A 155 3.35 -16.03 -0.51
CA PHE A 155 4.52 -16.21 -1.36
C PHE A 155 5.63 -15.30 -0.85
N ARG A 156 6.87 -15.79 -0.85
CA ARG A 156 8.03 -14.97 -0.51
C ARG A 156 8.63 -14.38 -1.78
N TYR A 157 9.03 -13.12 -1.71
CA TYR A 157 9.79 -12.43 -2.74
C TYR A 157 11.04 -11.81 -2.10
N ARG A 158 12.09 -11.62 -2.90
CA ARG A 158 13.40 -11.19 -2.43
C ARG A 158 13.80 -9.90 -3.12
N LYS A 159 14.72 -9.17 -2.51
CA LYS A 159 15.32 -7.99 -3.12
C LYS A 159 16.03 -8.41 -4.39
N ASP A 160 15.69 -7.77 -5.49
CA ASP A 160 16.40 -7.93 -6.75
C ASP A 160 17.58 -6.92 -6.79
N PRO A 161 18.84 -7.38 -6.90
CA PRO A 161 19.99 -6.49 -7.03
C PRO A 161 19.92 -5.52 -8.21
N ALA A 162 19.20 -5.90 -9.27
CA ALA A 162 18.96 -5.12 -10.48
C ALA A 162 17.66 -4.29 -10.42
N CYS A 163 16.97 -4.25 -9.27
CA CYS A 163 15.75 -3.47 -9.13
C CYS A 163 16.01 -1.98 -9.40
N PRO A 164 15.25 -1.33 -10.31
CA PRO A 164 15.47 0.07 -10.66
C PRO A 164 15.19 1.05 -9.52
N VAL A 165 14.49 0.60 -8.46
CA VAL A 165 14.09 1.46 -7.32
C VAL A 165 14.97 1.24 -6.09
N CYS A 166 15.30 0.00 -5.75
CA CYS A 166 16.03 -0.32 -4.51
C CYS A 166 17.31 -1.12 -4.71
N GLY A 167 17.66 -1.44 -5.96
CA GLY A 167 18.88 -2.13 -6.33
C GLY A 167 20.11 -1.23 -6.19
N SER A 168 21.29 -1.84 -6.25
CA SER A 168 22.57 -1.13 -6.08
C SER A 168 22.89 -0.12 -7.19
N ALA A 169 22.23 -0.27 -8.35
CA ALA A 169 22.37 0.62 -9.51
C ALA A 169 21.19 1.59 -9.66
N ALA A 170 20.34 1.76 -8.64
CA ALA A 170 19.24 2.71 -8.70
C ALA A 170 19.80 4.15 -8.80
N GLU A 171 19.62 4.79 -9.95
CA GLU A 171 19.85 6.23 -10.11
C GLU A 171 18.72 6.97 -9.37
N LEU A 172 19.07 7.68 -8.29
CA LEU A 172 18.15 8.46 -7.45
C LEU A 172 17.65 9.71 -8.16
#